data_AF-A0A4Q1QCX6-F1
#
_entry.id   AF-A0A4Q1QCX6-F1
#
_cell.length_a   1.000
_cell.length_b   1.000
_cell.length_c   1.000
_cell.angle_alpha   90.00
_cell.angle_beta   90.00
_cell.angle_gamma   90.00
#
_symmetry.space_group_name_H-M   'P 1'
#
loop_
_entity.id
_entity.type
_entity.pdbx_description
1 polymer ?
#
loop_
_entity_poly.entity_id
_entity_poly.type
_entity_poly.pdbx_seq_one_letter_code
_entity_poly.pdbx_strand_id
1 'polypeptide(L)'
;MRSGLFALMALLVLVGCEPKKTNTLKEGEIISLDQQVLPNREWQISRSVIELSFCRDRVNEDLLASESELRGWRGSGEPTAFPPYRDEGLEKLAELLSNQPVSDQPMSGQPTLLWQKDGNVSAQRYYVAMPASASKGELADAVFPMVAFLSSSDQICHVAVDDSD
;
A
#
# COMPACT_ATOMS: atom_id res chain seq x y z
N MET A 1 15.29 -51.98 -21.24
CA MET A 1 15.92 -50.95 -20.39
C MET A 1 15.90 -49.62 -21.13
N ARG A 2 14.79 -48.86 -21.12
CA ARG A 2 14.71 -47.62 -21.91
C ARG A 2 13.52 -46.70 -21.55
N SER A 3 13.21 -46.53 -20.26
CA SER A 3 12.12 -45.62 -19.83
C SER A 3 12.40 -44.86 -18.53
N GLY A 4 13.65 -44.83 -18.06
CA GLY A 4 13.99 -44.19 -16.77
C GLY A 4 14.50 -42.74 -16.87
N LEU A 5 14.84 -42.26 -18.06
CA LEU A 5 15.58 -41.00 -18.19
C LEU A 5 14.69 -39.74 -18.28
N PHE A 6 13.43 -39.87 -18.66
CA PHE A 6 12.55 -38.70 -18.88
C PHE A 6 11.85 -38.18 -17.61
N ALA A 7 11.80 -38.97 -16.54
CA ALA A 7 11.13 -38.56 -15.29
C ALA A 7 11.99 -37.61 -14.43
N LEU A 8 13.31 -37.62 -14.60
CA LEU A 8 14.22 -36.84 -13.75
C LEU A 8 14.33 -35.36 -14.18
N MET A 9 14.02 -35.06 -15.45
CA MET A 9 14.20 -33.72 -16.01
C MET A 9 13.01 -32.78 -15.75
N ALA A 10 11.84 -33.33 -15.40
CA ALA A 10 10.64 -32.55 -15.08
C ALA A 10 10.63 -32.01 -13.62
N LEU A 11 11.42 -32.58 -12.72
CA LEU A 11 11.47 -32.16 -11.31
C LEU A 11 12.37 -30.93 -11.05
N LEU A 12 13.27 -30.59 -11.98
CA LEU A 12 14.24 -29.49 -11.81
C LEU A 12 13.70 -28.11 -12.17
N VAL A 13 12.48 -28.02 -12.70
CA VAL A 13 11.88 -26.74 -13.14
C VAL A 13 11.04 -26.07 -12.03
N LEU A 14 10.91 -26.71 -10.86
CA LEU A 14 10.08 -26.21 -9.74
C LEU A 14 10.87 -25.45 -8.65
N VAL A 15 12.17 -25.22 -8.82
CA VAL A 15 13.04 -24.58 -7.80
C VAL A 15 13.22 -23.07 -8.06
N GLY A 16 12.28 -22.43 -8.77
CA GLY A 16 12.38 -21.03 -9.19
C GLY A 16 11.47 -20.02 -8.50
N CYS A 17 10.58 -20.43 -7.58
CA CYS A 17 9.81 -19.49 -6.76
C CYS A 17 10.58 -19.26 -5.46
N GLU A 18 11.54 -18.33 -5.46
CA GLU A 18 11.95 -17.71 -4.20
C GLU A 18 10.81 -16.79 -3.76
N PRO A 19 10.15 -17.05 -2.61
CA PRO A 19 9.17 -16.11 -2.09
C PRO A 19 9.90 -14.79 -1.85
N LYS A 20 9.45 -13.72 -2.51
CA LYS A 20 9.93 -12.36 -2.24
C LYS A 20 9.83 -12.15 -0.72
N LYS A 21 10.96 -11.93 -0.09
CA LYS A 21 11.08 -11.84 1.37
C LYS A 21 10.44 -10.51 1.80
N THR A 22 9.13 -10.52 2.04
CA THR A 22 8.47 -9.42 2.74
C THR A 22 9.06 -9.35 4.14
N ASN A 23 9.67 -8.21 4.48
CA ASN A 23 10.40 -8.05 5.73
C ASN A 23 9.45 -7.93 6.93
N THR A 24 8.17 -7.61 6.71
CA THR A 24 7.13 -7.58 7.76
C THR A 24 5.73 -7.99 7.27
N LEU A 25 4.83 -8.36 8.21
CA LEU A 25 3.41 -8.62 7.90
C LEU A 25 2.71 -7.39 7.28
N LYS A 26 3.04 -6.19 7.78
CA LYS A 26 2.41 -4.94 7.35
C LYS A 26 2.82 -4.53 5.94
N GLU A 27 4.05 -4.82 5.56
CA GLU A 27 4.54 -4.65 4.18
C GLU A 27 3.76 -5.52 3.19
N GLY A 28 3.54 -6.79 3.53
CA GLY A 28 2.69 -7.68 2.73
C GLY A 28 1.26 -7.16 2.59
N GLU A 29 0.68 -6.63 3.68
CA GLU A 29 -0.66 -6.02 3.65
C GLU A 29 -0.73 -4.79 2.75
N ILE A 30 0.27 -3.89 2.81
CA ILE A 30 0.28 -2.67 2.00
C ILE A 30 0.44 -2.98 0.51
N ILE A 31 1.38 -3.88 0.17
CA ILE A 31 1.58 -4.32 -1.23
C ILE A 31 0.30 -5.00 -1.74
N SER A 32 -0.32 -5.85 -0.93
CA SER A 32 -1.58 -6.50 -1.29
C SER A 32 -2.73 -5.51 -1.46
N LEU A 33 -2.83 -4.51 -0.58
CA LEU A 33 -3.87 -3.49 -0.64
C LEU A 33 -3.71 -2.60 -1.88
N ASP A 34 -2.47 -2.25 -2.25
CA ASP A 34 -2.19 -1.40 -3.41
C ASP A 34 -2.67 -2.04 -4.71
N GLN A 35 -2.66 -3.37 -4.80
CA GLN A 35 -3.14 -4.15 -5.95
C GLN A 35 -4.68 -4.25 -6.04
N GLN A 36 -5.42 -3.86 -5.00
CA GLN A 36 -6.87 -4.03 -4.95
C GLN A 36 -7.64 -2.82 -5.46
N VAL A 37 -8.74 -3.10 -6.16
CA VAL A 37 -9.78 -2.10 -6.42
C VAL A 37 -10.61 -1.93 -5.15
N LEU A 38 -10.63 -0.71 -4.60
CA LEU A 38 -11.37 -0.34 -3.41
C LEU A 38 -12.45 0.73 -3.73
N PRO A 39 -13.54 0.82 -2.93
CA PRO A 39 -13.90 -0.08 -1.83
C PRO A 39 -14.35 -1.46 -2.33
N ASN A 40 -14.25 -2.48 -1.47
CA ASN A 40 -14.70 -3.85 -1.77
C ASN A 40 -15.32 -4.53 -0.52
N ARG A 41 -15.48 -5.86 -0.56
CA ARG A 41 -16.09 -6.63 0.55
C ARG A 41 -15.23 -6.64 1.81
N GLU A 42 -13.92 -6.52 1.67
CA GLU A 42 -12.93 -6.66 2.74
C GLU A 42 -12.48 -5.29 3.26
N TRP A 43 -12.45 -4.28 2.39
CA TRP A 43 -11.87 -2.97 2.67
C TRP A 43 -12.81 -1.84 2.30
N GLN A 44 -12.85 -0.84 3.16
CA GLN A 44 -13.52 0.44 2.96
C GLN A 44 -12.48 1.56 2.96
N ILE A 45 -12.80 2.67 2.29
CA ILE A 45 -11.91 3.84 2.18
C ILE A 45 -12.60 5.12 2.64
N SER A 46 -11.82 6.07 3.15
CA SER A 46 -12.29 7.41 3.51
C SER A 46 -12.82 8.17 2.29
N ARG A 47 -13.61 9.22 2.53
CA ARG A 47 -13.97 10.20 1.49
C ARG A 47 -12.87 11.22 1.29
N SER A 48 -12.33 11.74 2.38
CA SER A 48 -11.22 12.68 2.36
C SER A 48 -9.95 12.01 1.86
N VAL A 49 -9.15 12.80 1.13
CA VAL A 49 -7.83 12.42 0.64
C VAL A 49 -6.78 13.05 1.54
N ILE A 50 -5.77 12.28 1.92
CA ILE A 50 -4.57 12.78 2.58
C ILE A 50 -3.53 13.02 1.50
N GLU A 51 -3.10 14.27 1.33
CA GLU A 51 -1.89 14.60 0.59
C GLU A 51 -0.70 14.56 1.56
N LEU A 52 0.38 13.89 1.17
CA LEU A 52 1.59 13.84 1.96
C LEU A 52 2.85 13.89 1.08
N SER A 53 3.91 14.46 1.62
CA SER A 53 5.21 14.55 0.95
C SER A 53 6.31 14.00 1.86
N PHE A 54 7.10 13.07 1.34
CA PHE A 54 8.26 12.53 2.04
C PHE A 54 9.42 13.53 2.06
N CYS A 55 10.14 13.58 3.19
CA CYS A 55 11.30 14.45 3.39
C CYS A 55 12.54 13.88 2.70
N ARG A 56 13.13 14.63 1.75
CA ARG A 56 14.46 14.36 1.18
C ARG A 56 14.67 12.90 0.73
N ASP A 57 13.59 12.25 0.35
CA ASP A 57 13.57 10.87 -0.07
C ASP A 57 12.94 10.76 -1.46
N ARG A 58 13.38 9.77 -2.20
CA ARG A 58 12.86 9.41 -3.51
C ARG A 58 11.49 8.74 -3.44
N VAL A 59 10.91 8.49 -2.26
CA VAL A 59 9.61 7.80 -2.13
C VAL A 59 8.51 8.42 -3.01
N ASN A 60 8.46 9.76 -3.13
CA ASN A 60 7.50 10.41 -4.03
C ASN A 60 7.72 10.04 -5.50
N GLU A 61 8.98 9.95 -5.93
CA GLU A 61 9.35 9.50 -7.28
C GLU A 61 9.09 8.00 -7.43
N ASP A 62 9.39 7.22 -6.39
CA ASP A 62 9.22 5.76 -6.35
C ASP A 62 7.76 5.35 -6.46
N LEU A 63 6.87 6.11 -5.84
CA LEU A 63 5.44 5.86 -5.86
C LEU A 63 4.69 6.63 -6.94
N LEU A 64 5.39 7.33 -7.84
CA LEU A 64 4.75 8.12 -8.90
C LEU A 64 3.80 7.26 -9.72
N ALA A 65 2.53 7.68 -9.76
CA ALA A 65 1.51 7.04 -10.56
C ALA A 65 0.29 7.97 -10.71
N SER A 66 -0.23 8.08 -11.92
CA SER A 66 -1.54 8.69 -12.16
C SER A 66 -2.67 7.77 -11.70
N GLU A 67 -3.83 8.37 -11.42
CA GLU A 67 -5.04 7.60 -11.08
C GLU A 67 -5.41 6.58 -12.18
N SER A 68 -5.24 6.94 -13.45
CA SER A 68 -5.50 6.03 -14.58
C SER A 68 -4.55 4.84 -14.62
N GLU A 69 -3.27 5.04 -14.31
CA GLU A 69 -2.28 3.95 -14.27
C GLU A 69 -2.57 3.01 -13.11
N LEU A 70 -2.85 3.56 -11.91
CA LEU A 70 -3.24 2.78 -10.74
C LEU A 70 -4.51 1.96 -10.99
N ARG A 71 -5.54 2.59 -11.59
CA ARG A 71 -6.79 1.91 -11.92
C ARG A 71 -6.58 0.79 -12.94
N GLY A 72 -5.80 1.06 -13.99
CA GLY A 72 -5.46 0.07 -15.01
C GLY A 72 -4.76 -1.13 -14.40
N TRP A 73 -3.71 -0.88 -13.62
CA TRP A 73 -2.96 -1.91 -12.92
C TRP A 73 -3.80 -2.73 -11.94
N ARG A 74 -4.63 -2.09 -11.09
CA ARG A 74 -5.52 -2.81 -10.16
C ARG A 74 -6.59 -3.63 -10.87
N GLY A 75 -6.98 -3.22 -12.07
CA GLY A 75 -7.98 -3.93 -12.89
C GLY A 75 -7.41 -5.11 -13.68
N SER A 76 -6.18 -5.00 -14.21
CA SER A 76 -5.56 -6.01 -15.07
C SER A 76 -4.50 -6.87 -14.37
N GLY A 77 -3.91 -6.36 -13.28
CA GLY A 77 -2.72 -6.92 -12.62
C GLY A 77 -1.41 -6.62 -13.36
N GLU A 78 -1.45 -5.97 -14.52
CA GLU A 78 -0.25 -5.69 -15.34
C GLU A 78 0.28 -4.28 -15.06
N PRO A 79 1.51 -4.12 -14.56
CA PRO A 79 2.14 -2.81 -14.39
C PRO A 79 2.37 -2.18 -15.76
N THR A 80 1.89 -0.95 -15.97
CA THR A 80 1.95 -0.32 -17.30
C THR A 80 3.07 0.71 -17.43
N ALA A 81 3.19 1.63 -16.47
CA ALA A 81 4.11 2.78 -16.56
C ALA A 81 4.70 3.20 -15.21
N PHE A 82 4.66 2.32 -14.21
CA PHE A 82 5.22 2.65 -12.91
C PHE A 82 6.75 2.79 -12.94
N PRO A 83 7.31 3.60 -12.03
CA PRO A 83 8.75 3.65 -11.79
C PRO A 83 9.30 2.23 -11.52
N PRO A 84 10.52 1.92 -11.99
CA PRO A 84 11.12 0.59 -11.82
C PRO A 84 11.38 0.22 -10.35
N TYR A 85 11.35 1.20 -9.46
CA TYR A 85 11.62 1.10 -8.03
C TYR A 85 10.36 1.29 -7.16
N ARG A 86 9.15 1.11 -7.73
CA ARG A 86 7.88 1.20 -6.98
C ARG A 86 7.84 0.30 -5.76
N ASP A 87 8.37 -0.91 -5.88
CA ASP A 87 8.44 -1.86 -4.78
C ASP A 87 9.23 -1.29 -3.58
N GLU A 88 10.37 -0.63 -3.82
CA GLU A 88 11.15 0.05 -2.78
C GLU A 88 10.34 1.19 -2.13
N GLY A 89 9.58 1.94 -2.94
CA GLY A 89 8.67 2.97 -2.44
C GLY A 89 7.57 2.40 -1.54
N LEU A 90 6.98 1.27 -1.91
CA LEU A 90 5.95 0.59 -1.11
C LEU A 90 6.53 0.00 0.18
N GLU A 91 7.76 -0.51 0.14
CA GLU A 91 8.50 -0.97 1.31
C GLU A 91 8.73 0.17 2.31
N LYS A 92 9.13 1.36 1.84
CA LYS A 92 9.30 2.55 2.69
C LYS A 92 7.98 3.08 3.24
N LEU A 93 6.91 3.06 2.45
CA LEU A 93 5.56 3.37 2.93
C LEU A 93 5.14 2.39 4.04
N ALA A 94 5.49 1.11 3.89
CA ALA A 94 5.24 0.11 4.92
C ALA A 94 6.07 0.30 6.18
N GLU A 95 7.33 0.70 6.06
CA GLU A 95 8.16 1.07 7.19
C GLU A 95 7.56 2.25 7.96
N LEU A 96 7.18 3.32 7.24
CA LEU A 96 6.49 4.47 7.83
C LEU A 96 5.26 4.01 8.62
N LEU A 97 4.34 3.27 7.98
CA LEU A 97 3.11 2.83 8.63
C LEU A 97 3.36 1.81 9.75
N SER A 98 4.45 1.04 9.73
CA SER A 98 4.78 0.10 10.80
C SER A 98 5.13 0.79 12.12
N ASN A 99 5.60 2.03 12.06
CA ASN A 99 5.85 2.86 13.23
C ASN A 99 4.57 3.46 13.84
N GLN A 100 3.40 3.22 13.23
CA GLN A 100 2.13 3.68 13.76
C GLN A 100 1.90 3.11 15.16
N PRO A 101 1.68 3.96 16.18
CA PRO A 101 1.34 3.51 17.52
C PRO A 101 0.11 2.60 17.46
N VAL A 102 0.21 1.43 18.07
CA VAL A 102 -0.97 0.61 18.37
C VAL A 102 -1.74 1.37 19.44
N SER A 103 -2.70 2.20 19.04
CA SER A 103 -3.43 3.05 19.96
C SER A 103 -4.28 2.19 20.91
N ASP A 104 -4.22 2.50 22.21
CA ASP A 104 -4.97 1.82 23.29
C ASP A 104 -6.51 2.01 23.20
N GLN A 105 -6.99 2.68 22.15
CA GLN A 105 -8.41 2.73 21.78
C GLN A 105 -8.67 1.98 20.47
N PRO A 106 -8.64 0.64 20.49
CA PRO A 106 -9.21 -0.15 19.42
C PRO A 106 -10.71 -0.16 19.62
N MET A 107 -11.47 0.69 18.92
CA MET A 107 -12.86 0.28 18.68
C MET A 107 -12.91 -0.96 17.74
N SER A 108 -11.77 -1.36 17.17
CA SER A 108 -11.65 -2.55 16.31
C SER A 108 -10.29 -3.29 16.27
N GLY A 109 -9.18 -2.74 16.78
CA GLY A 109 -7.91 -3.47 16.90
C GLY A 109 -7.25 -3.85 15.57
N GLN A 110 -7.76 -3.31 14.45
CA GLN A 110 -7.22 -3.56 13.12
C GLN A 110 -6.51 -2.32 12.60
N PRO A 111 -5.37 -2.48 11.90
CA PRO A 111 -4.59 -1.36 11.40
C PRO A 111 -5.35 -0.57 10.32
N THR A 112 -5.24 0.75 10.39
CA THR A 112 -5.56 1.66 9.28
C THR A 112 -4.38 1.67 8.31
N LEU A 113 -4.65 1.59 7.01
CA LEU A 113 -3.63 1.64 5.96
C LEU A 113 -3.87 2.83 5.02
N LEU A 114 -2.93 3.09 4.12
CA LEU A 114 -3.05 4.10 3.07
C LEU A 114 -3.22 3.41 1.71
N TRP A 115 -4.24 3.82 0.94
CA TRP A 115 -4.47 3.34 -0.42
C TRP A 115 -4.31 4.48 -1.42
N GLN A 116 -3.40 4.32 -2.38
CA GLN A 116 -2.97 5.42 -3.24
C GLN A 116 -4.06 5.80 -4.24
N LYS A 117 -4.44 7.09 -4.25
CA LYS A 117 -5.30 7.70 -5.27
C LYS A 117 -4.47 8.04 -6.52
N ASP A 118 -3.41 8.80 -6.31
CA ASP A 118 -2.45 9.25 -7.32
C ASP A 118 -1.16 9.74 -6.62
N GLY A 119 -0.16 10.12 -7.40
CA GLY A 119 1.08 10.68 -6.89
C GLY A 119 1.95 11.32 -7.96
N ASN A 120 2.70 12.33 -7.55
CA ASN A 120 3.69 13.02 -8.36
C ASN A 120 4.99 13.22 -7.57
N VAL A 121 6.00 13.83 -8.20
CA VAL A 121 7.32 14.04 -7.61
C VAL A 121 7.31 14.88 -6.32
N SER A 122 6.28 15.71 -6.12
CA SER A 122 6.17 16.61 -4.97
C SER A 122 5.33 16.00 -3.84
N ALA A 123 4.27 15.27 -4.16
CA ALA A 123 3.33 14.76 -3.18
C ALA A 123 2.61 13.50 -3.67
N GLN A 124 2.19 12.70 -2.70
CA GLN A 124 1.40 11.50 -2.87
C GLN A 124 0.03 11.71 -2.23
N ARG A 125 -1.03 11.19 -2.87
CA ARG A 125 -2.40 11.36 -2.41
C ARG A 125 -3.00 9.99 -2.08
N TYR A 126 -3.51 9.85 -0.87
CA TYR A 126 -4.01 8.58 -0.34
C TYR A 126 -5.40 8.71 0.27
N TYR A 127 -6.20 7.66 0.13
CA TYR A 127 -7.33 7.44 1.00
C TYR A 127 -6.89 6.63 2.22
N VAL A 128 -7.56 6.83 3.36
CA VAL A 128 -7.40 5.95 4.52
C VAL A 128 -8.25 4.71 4.29
N ALA A 129 -7.61 3.54 4.34
CA ALA A 129 -8.27 2.25 4.19
C ALA A 129 -8.41 1.54 5.54
N MET A 130 -9.58 0.92 5.75
CA MET A 130 -9.87 0.12 6.93
C MET A 130 -10.59 -1.17 6.54
N PRO A 131 -10.40 -2.26 7.30
CA PRO A 131 -11.21 -3.45 7.10
C PRO A 131 -12.69 -3.14 7.27
N ALA A 132 -13.54 -3.72 6.42
CA ALA A 132 -14.98 -3.50 6.44
C ALA A 132 -15.60 -3.85 7.81
N SER A 133 -15.12 -4.92 8.45
CA SER A 133 -15.46 -5.35 9.81
C SER A 133 -15.17 -4.30 10.88
N ALA A 134 -14.09 -3.53 10.69
CA ALA A 134 -13.63 -2.51 11.63
C ALA A 134 -14.31 -1.15 11.39
N SER A 135 -14.63 -0.84 10.12
CA SER A 135 -15.12 0.49 9.74
C SER A 135 -16.47 0.84 10.33
N LYS A 136 -17.41 -0.13 10.49
CA LYS A 136 -18.81 0.09 10.92
C LYS A 136 -19.53 1.27 10.24
N GLY A 137 -19.05 1.74 9.09
CA GLY A 137 -19.54 2.93 8.38
C GLY A 137 -18.89 4.28 8.78
N GLU A 138 -17.99 4.30 9.76
CA GLU A 138 -17.34 5.50 10.30
C GLU A 138 -15.85 5.58 9.89
N LEU A 139 -15.59 5.91 8.62
CA LEU A 139 -14.21 6.11 8.13
C LEU A 139 -13.70 7.55 8.30
N ALA A 140 -14.58 8.52 8.52
CA ALA A 140 -14.20 9.91 8.75
C ALA A 140 -13.31 10.06 9.99
N ASP A 141 -13.61 9.29 11.03
CA ASP A 141 -12.90 9.35 12.31
C ASP A 141 -11.48 8.75 12.24
N ALA A 142 -11.15 8.04 11.17
CA ALA A 142 -9.82 7.47 10.95
C ALA A 142 -8.85 8.45 10.25
N VAL A 143 -9.37 9.48 9.57
CA VAL A 143 -8.55 10.46 8.83
C VAL A 143 -7.71 11.29 9.78
N PHE A 144 -8.32 11.88 10.81
CA PHE A 144 -7.61 12.75 11.76
C PHE A 144 -6.48 12.02 12.53
N PRO A 145 -6.70 10.83 13.11
CA PRO A 145 -5.62 10.06 13.73
C PRO A 145 -4.49 9.72 12.77
N MET A 146 -4.80 9.38 11.51
CA MET A 146 -3.80 9.11 10.48
C MET A 146 -2.98 10.37 10.17
N VAL A 147 -3.63 11.52 9.98
CA VAL A 147 -2.94 12.81 9.76
C VAL A 147 -2.06 13.17 10.94
N ALA A 148 -2.55 13.01 12.17
CA ALA A 148 -1.78 13.27 13.38
C ALA A 148 -0.54 12.37 13.46
N PHE A 149 -0.69 11.08 13.14
CA PHE A 149 0.43 10.15 13.07
C PHE A 149 1.45 10.56 12.00
N LEU A 150 1.01 10.78 10.76
CA LEU A 150 1.90 11.16 9.66
C LEU A 150 2.63 12.48 9.94
N SER A 151 1.94 13.46 10.52
CA SER A 151 2.52 14.77 10.88
C SER A 151 3.56 14.69 12.00
N SER A 152 3.55 13.59 12.77
CA SER A 152 4.53 13.36 13.84
C SER A 152 5.80 12.63 13.35
N SER A 153 5.78 12.12 12.11
CA SER A 153 6.90 11.38 11.52
C SER A 153 7.97 12.32 11.00
N ASP A 154 9.24 12.01 11.28
CA ASP A 154 10.40 12.73 10.75
C ASP A 154 10.66 12.45 9.25
N GLN A 155 10.04 11.41 8.71
CA GLN A 155 10.09 11.06 7.29
C GLN A 155 9.13 11.90 6.44
N ILE A 156 8.20 12.64 7.06
CA ILE A 156 7.14 13.37 6.37
C ILE A 156 7.32 14.87 6.56
N CYS A 157 7.37 15.60 5.44
CA CYS A 157 7.63 17.05 5.43
C CYS A 157 6.36 17.87 5.23
N HIS A 158 5.32 17.25 4.69
CA HIS A 158 4.02 17.87 4.46
C HIS A 158 2.93 16.83 4.63
N VAL A 159 1.83 17.22 5.30
CA VAL A 159 0.57 16.48 5.35
C VAL A 159 -0.55 17.50 5.28
N ALA A 160 -1.53 17.24 4.42
CA ALA A 160 -2.76 18.01 4.32
C ALA A 160 -3.95 17.08 4.06
N VAL A 161 -5.13 17.53 4.47
CA VAL A 161 -6.39 16.89 4.09
C VAL A 161 -6.98 17.68 2.95
N ASP A 162 -7.28 16.98 1.86
CA ASP A 162 -7.99 17.50 0.71
C ASP A 162 -9.42 16.93 0.70
N ASP A 163 -10.38 17.79 1.02
CA ASP A 163 -11.81 17.50 1.00
C ASP A 163 -12.48 17.98 -0.31
N SER A 164 -11.68 18.32 -1.32
CA SER A 164 -12.16 18.81 -2.61
C SER A 164 -12.65 17.64 -3.47
N ASP A 165 -13.90 17.23 -3.28
CA ASP A 165 -14.68 16.46 -4.26
C ASP A 165 -15.75 17.36 -4.92
#